data_AF-K0YZ18-F1
#
_entry.id   AF-K0YZ18-F1
#
_cell.length_a   1.000
_cell.length_b   1.000
_cell.length_c   1.000
_cell.angle_alpha   90.00
_cell.angle_beta   90.00
_cell.angle_gamma   90.00
#
_symmetry.space_group_name_H-M   'P 1'
#
loop_
_entity.id
_entity.type
_entity.pdbx_description
1 polymer ?
#
loop_
_entity_poly.entity_id
_entity_poly.type
_entity_poly.pdbx_seq_one_letter_code
_entity_poly.pdbx_strand_id
1 'polypeptide(L)'
;MAHRYLTSRHLPDSAIDLLDEAAATVQNKSKHVKADESDLTPADKALMDGKWEQAAQLIAKEEEVPVYKDLVTESDILTTLSRLSGIPVQKLTQTDAKKYLNLEAELHKRVIGQDQAVSSISRAIRRNQSGIRSHKRPIGSFMFLGPTGVGKTELAKALAEVLFDDESALIRFDMS
;
A
#
# COMPACT_ATOMS: atom_id res chain seq x y z
N MET A 1 -3.15 -5.58 -6.94
CA MET A 1 -3.17 -4.33 -6.14
C MET A 1 -1.86 -3.54 -6.25
N ALA A 2 -0.68 -4.18 -6.16
CA ALA A 2 0.62 -3.52 -6.27
C ALA A 2 0.77 -2.55 -7.47
N HIS A 3 0.40 -2.98 -8.69
CA HIS A 3 0.55 -2.18 -9.91
C HIS A 3 -0.18 -0.82 -9.88
N ARG A 4 -1.19 -0.68 -9.03
CA ARG A 4 -2.02 0.53 -8.94
C ARG A 4 -1.36 1.62 -8.10
N TYR A 5 -0.57 1.23 -7.10
CA TYR A 5 0.03 2.14 -6.12
C TYR A 5 1.56 2.19 -6.19
N LEU A 6 2.20 1.17 -6.77
CA LEU A 6 3.63 1.12 -7.03
C LEU A 6 3.93 1.36 -8.51
N THR A 7 3.66 2.59 -8.98
CA THR A 7 3.81 2.95 -10.40
C THR A 7 5.25 2.98 -10.90
N SER A 8 6.24 2.98 -10.00
CA SER A 8 7.67 2.95 -10.32
C SER A 8 8.24 1.54 -10.52
N ARG A 9 7.51 0.48 -10.15
CA ARG A 9 7.96 -0.91 -10.26
C ARG A 9 7.06 -1.71 -11.21
N HIS A 10 7.67 -2.64 -11.94
CA HIS A 10 6.95 -3.48 -12.90
C HIS A 10 6.60 -4.83 -12.26
N LEU A 11 5.54 -5.48 -12.76
CA LEU A 11 5.26 -6.87 -12.45
C LEU A 11 6.18 -7.77 -13.29
N PRO A 12 6.64 -8.93 -12.77
CA PRO A 12 6.27 -9.56 -11.49
C PRO A 12 7.07 -9.10 -10.26
N ASP A 13 8.23 -8.45 -10.43
CA ASP A 13 9.16 -8.13 -9.34
C ASP A 13 8.50 -7.36 -8.19
N SER A 14 7.68 -6.36 -8.51
CA SER A 14 6.93 -5.58 -7.51
C SER A 14 6.00 -6.40 -6.62
N ALA A 15 5.48 -7.53 -7.12
CA ALA A 15 4.64 -8.41 -6.31
C ALA A 15 5.48 -9.29 -5.39
N ILE A 16 6.65 -9.73 -5.86
CA ILE A 16 7.60 -10.52 -5.06
C ILE A 16 8.13 -9.66 -3.91
N ASP A 17 8.61 -8.45 -4.20
CA ASP A 17 9.09 -7.50 -3.19
C ASP A 17 8.02 -7.19 -2.13
N LEU A 18 6.78 -7.00 -2.55
CA LEU A 18 5.68 -6.71 -1.63
C LEU A 18 5.36 -7.88 -0.71
N LEU A 19 5.39 -9.11 -1.24
CA LEU A 19 5.18 -10.33 -0.46
C LEU A 19 6.31 -10.56 0.54
N ASP A 20 7.55 -10.34 0.12
CA ASP A 20 8.73 -10.48 0.97
C ASP A 20 8.70 -9.46 2.13
N GLU A 21 8.44 -8.19 1.82
CA GLU A 21 8.34 -7.13 2.82
C GLU A 21 7.15 -7.34 3.78
N ALA A 22 6.03 -7.86 3.28
CA ALA A 22 4.88 -8.23 4.11
C ALA A 22 5.22 -9.41 5.04
N ALA A 23 5.89 -10.44 4.52
CA ALA A 23 6.34 -11.59 5.31
C ALA A 23 7.31 -11.17 6.42
N ALA A 24 8.30 -10.34 6.10
CA ALA A 24 9.24 -9.80 7.08
C ALA A 24 8.53 -8.98 8.17
N THR A 25 7.52 -8.20 7.80
CA THR A 25 6.73 -7.39 8.73
C THR A 25 5.91 -8.28 9.69
N VAL A 26 5.29 -9.35 9.19
CA VAL A 26 4.55 -10.32 10.02
C VAL A 26 5.50 -11.07 10.95
N GLN A 27 6.63 -11.55 10.43
CA GLN A 27 7.64 -12.27 11.22
C GLN A 27 8.24 -11.42 12.35
N ASN A 28 8.46 -10.13 12.11
CA ASN A 28 8.97 -9.23 13.15
C ASN A 28 7.93 -8.96 14.26
N LYS A 29 6.63 -9.00 13.95
CA LYS A 29 5.59 -8.90 14.99
C LYS A 29 5.54 -10.15 15.87
N SER A 30 5.71 -11.34 15.30
CA SER A 30 5.66 -12.61 16.03
C SER A 30 6.92 -12.90 16.85
N LYS A 31 8.10 -12.38 16.45
CA LYS A 31 9.34 -12.46 17.25
C LYS A 31 9.28 -11.76 18.62
N HIS A 32 8.22 -11.01 18.95
CA HIS A 32 8.00 -10.47 20.30
C HIS A 32 7.49 -11.51 21.32
N VAL A 33 7.28 -12.78 20.94
CA VAL A 33 7.16 -13.88 21.90
C VAL A 33 8.57 -14.29 22.33
N LYS A 34 9.03 -13.68 23.44
CA LYS A 34 10.31 -13.88 24.14
C LYS A 34 11.02 -15.20 23.78
N ALA A 35 12.10 -15.11 23.02
CA ALA A 35 13.14 -16.13 23.06
C ALA A 35 13.82 -16.00 24.43
N ASP A 36 13.77 -17.06 25.25
CA ASP A 36 14.49 -17.13 26.51
C ASP A 36 15.98 -16.85 26.26
N GLU A 37 16.58 -15.96 27.05
CA GLU A 37 17.98 -15.48 26.98
C GLU A 37 19.05 -16.55 27.22
N SER A 38 18.70 -17.83 27.23
CA SER A 38 19.66 -18.93 27.28
C SER A 38 19.80 -19.51 25.88
N ASP A 39 21.00 -19.49 25.30
CA ASP A 39 21.38 -20.20 24.06
C ASP A 39 21.25 -21.75 24.15
N LEU A 40 20.58 -22.26 25.19
CA LEU A 40 20.32 -23.67 25.46
C LEU A 40 18.89 -24.00 25.06
N THR A 41 18.75 -24.94 24.12
CA THR A 41 17.45 -25.49 23.77
C THR A 41 16.85 -26.24 24.97
N PRO A 42 15.52 -26.44 25.01
CA PRO A 42 14.90 -27.31 26.01
C PRO A 42 15.47 -28.73 25.99
N ALA A 43 15.91 -29.23 24.83
CA ALA A 43 16.58 -30.51 24.69
C ALA A 43 17.99 -30.50 25.33
N ASP A 44 18.76 -29.43 25.15
CA ASP A 44 20.09 -29.28 25.77
C ASP A 44 20.00 -29.25 27.30
N LYS A 45 18.99 -28.56 27.85
CA LYS A 45 18.73 -28.54 29.29
C LYS A 45 18.37 -29.94 29.81
N ALA A 46 17.57 -30.71 29.07
CA ALA A 46 17.20 -32.07 29.43
C ALA A 46 18.38 -33.05 29.36
N LEU A 47 19.31 -32.87 28.43
CA LEU A 47 20.56 -33.63 28.35
C LEU A 47 21.48 -33.32 29.54
N MET A 48 21.63 -32.05 29.91
CA MET A 48 22.42 -31.64 31.08
C MET A 48 21.85 -32.18 32.39
N ASP A 49 20.52 -32.27 32.50
CA ASP A 49 19.81 -32.85 33.64
C ASP A 49 19.83 -34.40 33.67
N GLY A 50 20.43 -35.06 32.67
CA GLY A 50 20.48 -36.52 32.57
C GLY A 50 19.13 -37.19 32.24
N LYS A 51 18.16 -36.44 31.70
CA LYS A 51 16.82 -36.91 31.34
C LYS A 51 16.77 -37.40 29.89
N TRP A 52 17.46 -38.51 29.61
CA TRP A 52 17.67 -39.05 28.26
C TRP A 52 16.38 -39.33 27.47
N GLU A 53 15.34 -39.85 28.12
CA GLU A 53 14.05 -40.12 27.46
C GLU A 53 13.33 -38.83 27.03
N GLN A 54 13.40 -37.79 27.85
CA GLN A 54 12.79 -36.49 27.54
C GLN A 54 13.58 -35.77 26.44
N ALA A 55 14.92 -35.85 26.50
CA ALA A 55 15.78 -35.30 25.45
C ALA A 55 15.51 -35.97 24.09
N ALA A 56 15.39 -37.30 24.05
CA ALA A 56 15.08 -38.02 22.82
C ALA A 56 13.72 -37.62 22.23
N GLN A 57 12.69 -37.44 23.07
CA GLN A 57 11.38 -36.97 22.63
C GLN A 57 11.39 -35.53 22.11
N LEU A 58 12.18 -34.64 22.72
CA LEU A 58 12.31 -33.25 22.31
C LEU A 58 13.09 -33.12 21.00
N ILE A 59 14.17 -33.87 20.81
CA ILE A 59 14.95 -33.92 19.55
C ILE A 59 14.08 -34.44 18.41
N ALA A 60 13.32 -35.53 18.64
CA ALA A 60 12.39 -36.06 17.63
C ALA A 60 11.29 -35.06 17.25
N LYS A 61 10.90 -34.18 18.17
CA LYS A 61 9.93 -33.11 17.93
C LYS A 61 10.55 -31.88 17.26
N GLU A 62 11.85 -31.63 17.45
CA GLU A 62 12.62 -30.59 16.75
C GLU A 62 12.96 -30.98 15.30
N GLU A 63 13.08 -32.27 14.99
CA GLU A 63 13.22 -32.78 13.62
C GLU A 63 11.95 -32.57 12.77
N GLU A 64 10.79 -32.29 13.37
CA GLU A 64 9.61 -31.86 12.64
C GLU A 64 9.86 -30.47 12.03
N VAL A 65 9.81 -30.38 10.69
CA VAL A 65 10.00 -29.14 9.93
C VAL A 65 9.21 -28.00 10.59
N PRO A 66 9.84 -26.85 10.91
CA PRO A 66 9.14 -25.77 11.58
C PRO A 66 7.95 -25.34 10.74
N VAL A 67 6.75 -25.66 11.23
CA VAL A 67 5.51 -25.17 10.64
C VAL A 67 5.49 -23.68 10.94
N TYR A 68 5.79 -22.86 9.94
CA TYR A 68 5.61 -21.41 10.02
C TYR A 68 4.13 -21.15 10.33
N LYS A 69 3.84 -20.79 11.58
CA LYS A 69 2.48 -20.52 12.05
C LYS A 69 1.95 -19.18 11.54
N ASP A 70 2.85 -18.28 11.19
CA ASP A 70 2.52 -16.93 10.80
C ASP A 70 2.07 -16.89 9.33
N LEU A 71 0.79 -16.59 9.14
CA LEU A 71 0.18 -16.45 7.83
C LEU A 71 0.13 -14.97 7.45
N VAL A 72 0.62 -14.64 6.25
CA VAL A 72 0.48 -13.29 5.70
C VAL A 72 -0.97 -13.11 5.24
N THR A 73 -1.67 -12.14 5.83
CA THR A 73 -3.06 -11.83 5.48
C THR A 73 -3.14 -10.68 4.46
N GLU A 74 -4.30 -10.51 3.81
CA GLU A 74 -4.54 -9.39 2.91
C GLU A 74 -4.35 -8.03 3.61
N SER A 75 -4.74 -7.92 4.89
CA SER A 75 -4.53 -6.71 5.68
C SER A 75 -3.05 -6.38 5.89
N ASP A 76 -2.17 -7.39 6.00
CA ASP A 76 -0.73 -7.16 6.11
C ASP A 76 -0.17 -6.59 4.80
N ILE A 77 -0.59 -7.16 3.66
CA ILE A 77 -0.22 -6.66 2.33
C ILE A 77 -0.66 -5.21 2.15
N LEU A 78 -1.88 -4.85 2.53
CA LEU A 78 -2.39 -3.48 2.44
C LEU A 78 -1.66 -2.52 3.39
N THR A 79 -1.28 -2.97 4.58
CA THR A 79 -0.48 -2.16 5.54
C THR A 79 0.88 -1.85 4.93
N THR A 80 1.56 -2.87 4.42
CA THR A 80 2.88 -2.75 3.80
C THR A 80 2.83 -1.88 2.55
N LEU A 81 1.81 -2.05 1.71
CA LEU A 81 1.60 -1.22 0.52
C LEU A 81 1.37 0.24 0.91
N SER A 82 0.63 0.52 1.99
CA SER A 82 0.41 1.88 2.46
C SER A 82 1.71 2.55 2.88
N ARG A 83 2.54 1.81 3.63
CA ARG A 83 3.86 2.26 4.07
C ARG A 83 4.81 2.54 2.89
N LEU A 84 4.88 1.64 1.92
CA LEU A 84 5.79 1.76 0.78
C LEU A 84 5.37 2.85 -0.20
N SER A 85 4.06 3.02 -0.42
CA SER A 85 3.54 4.04 -1.34
C SER A 85 3.32 5.41 -0.68
N GLY A 86 3.25 5.47 0.64
CA GLY A 86 2.85 6.66 1.39
C GLY A 86 1.35 6.97 1.31
N ILE A 87 0.55 6.13 0.64
CA ILE A 87 -0.88 6.34 0.39
C ILE A 87 -1.69 5.37 1.28
N PRO A 88 -2.72 5.81 2.03
CA PRO A 88 -3.48 4.93 2.93
C PRO A 88 -4.42 3.97 2.17
N VAL A 89 -3.89 2.84 1.68
CA VAL A 89 -4.63 1.90 0.80
C VAL A 89 -5.76 1.13 1.47
N GLN A 90 -5.71 0.97 2.79
CA GLN A 90 -6.76 0.26 3.54
C GLN A 90 -8.12 0.95 3.47
N LYS A 91 -8.16 2.28 3.31
CA LYS A 91 -9.40 3.05 3.20
C LYS A 91 -9.99 3.07 1.78
N LEU A 92 -9.19 2.66 0.79
CA LEU A 92 -9.43 2.87 -0.64
C LEU A 92 -10.17 1.68 -1.30
N THR A 93 -10.03 0.45 -0.81
CA THR A 93 -10.40 -0.77 -1.57
C THR A 93 -11.88 -0.98 -1.90
N GLN A 94 -12.85 -0.50 -1.11
CA GLN A 94 -14.29 -0.60 -1.44
C GLN A 94 -14.92 0.75 -1.86
N THR A 95 -14.37 1.86 -1.39
CA THR A 95 -14.93 3.22 -1.61
C THR A 95 -14.54 3.80 -2.98
N ASP A 96 -13.41 3.36 -3.54
CA ASP A 96 -12.78 3.96 -4.72
C ASP A 96 -13.59 3.86 -6.01
N ALA A 97 -14.22 2.71 -6.27
CA ALA A 97 -14.98 2.53 -7.51
C ALA A 97 -16.13 3.54 -7.60
N LYS A 98 -16.82 3.78 -6.47
CA LYS A 98 -17.85 4.81 -6.37
C LYS A 98 -17.27 6.23 -6.45
N LYS A 99 -16.12 6.49 -5.81
CA LYS A 99 -15.43 7.79 -5.89
C LYS A 99 -15.10 8.16 -7.34
N TYR A 100 -14.59 7.24 -8.16
CA TYR A 100 -14.28 7.56 -9.56
C TYR A 100 -15.52 7.74 -10.44
N LEU A 101 -16.57 6.96 -10.19
CA LEU A 101 -17.86 7.13 -10.89
C LEU A 101 -18.45 8.51 -10.60
N ASN A 102 -18.33 8.98 -9.37
CA ASN A 102 -18.88 10.25 -8.90
C ASN A 102 -17.84 11.38 -8.83
N LEU A 103 -16.68 11.23 -9.48
CA LEU A 103 -15.54 12.15 -9.34
C LEU A 103 -15.88 13.61 -9.67
N GLU A 104 -16.72 13.83 -10.67
CA GLU A 104 -17.19 15.18 -11.04
C GLU A 104 -17.98 15.82 -9.90
N ALA A 105 -18.92 15.07 -9.30
CA ALA A 105 -19.72 15.54 -8.18
C ALA A 105 -18.87 15.77 -6.93
N GLU A 106 -17.88 14.91 -6.66
CA GLU A 106 -16.94 15.09 -5.55
C GLU A 106 -16.09 16.36 -5.73
N LEU A 107 -15.56 16.61 -6.92
CA LEU A 107 -14.80 17.83 -7.23
C LEU A 107 -15.67 19.08 -7.10
N HIS A 108 -16.94 19.02 -7.54
CA HIS A 108 -17.87 20.15 -7.45
C HIS A 108 -18.29 20.53 -6.02
N LYS A 109 -17.98 19.71 -5.01
CA LYS A 109 -18.15 20.12 -3.60
C LYS A 109 -17.21 21.25 -3.20
N ARG A 110 -16.05 21.36 -3.86
CA ARG A 110 -15.03 22.41 -3.62
C ARG A 110 -14.86 23.36 -4.80
N VAL A 111 -14.99 22.85 -6.02
CA VAL A 111 -14.75 23.60 -7.26
C VAL A 111 -16.07 24.10 -7.83
N ILE A 112 -16.25 25.42 -7.81
CA ILE A 112 -17.44 26.08 -8.35
C ILE A 112 -17.22 26.39 -9.84
N GLY A 113 -18.15 25.95 -10.68
CA GLY A 113 -18.06 26.09 -12.14
C GLY A 113 -16.96 25.22 -12.75
N GLN A 114 -16.36 25.70 -13.84
CA GLN A 114 -15.31 24.98 -14.60
C GLN A 114 -15.73 23.58 -15.08
N ASP A 115 -17.01 23.39 -15.41
CA ASP A 115 -17.61 22.08 -15.71
C ASP A 115 -16.82 21.30 -16.79
N GLN A 116 -16.37 22.01 -17.82
CA GLN A 116 -15.58 21.40 -18.90
C GLN A 116 -14.21 20.89 -18.41
N ALA A 117 -13.54 21.63 -17.52
CA ALA A 117 -12.25 21.23 -16.96
C ALA A 117 -12.43 20.01 -16.04
N VAL A 118 -13.41 20.07 -15.13
CA VAL A 118 -13.75 18.98 -14.21
C VAL A 118 -14.13 17.70 -14.97
N SER A 119 -14.97 17.81 -16.00
CA SER A 119 -15.36 16.69 -16.85
C SER A 119 -14.17 16.10 -17.62
N SER A 120 -13.28 16.95 -18.16
CA SER A 120 -12.10 16.50 -18.90
C SER A 120 -11.11 15.72 -18.03
N ILE A 121 -10.85 16.21 -16.81
CA ILE A 121 -10.00 15.52 -15.82
C ILE A 121 -10.65 14.19 -15.43
N SER A 122 -11.93 14.23 -15.06
CA SER A 122 -12.64 13.05 -14.57
C SER A 122 -12.69 11.94 -15.63
N ARG A 123 -12.85 12.30 -16.91
CA ARG A 123 -12.78 11.36 -18.02
C ARG A 123 -11.40 10.71 -18.16
N ALA A 124 -10.31 11.47 -17.99
CA ALA A 124 -8.96 10.92 -18.06
C ALA A 124 -8.66 9.96 -16.90
N ILE A 125 -9.09 10.32 -15.68
CA ILE A 125 -8.94 9.47 -14.49
C ILE A 125 -9.76 8.18 -14.66
N ARG A 126 -11.04 8.25 -15.05
CA ARG A 126 -11.88 7.07 -15.28
C ARG A 126 -11.30 6.15 -16.36
N ARG A 127 -10.78 6.71 -17.45
CA ARG A 127 -10.09 5.94 -18.50
C ARG A 127 -8.90 5.18 -17.94
N ASN A 128 -8.09 5.83 -17.11
CA ASN A 128 -6.95 5.19 -16.46
C ASN A 128 -7.35 4.03 -15.55
N GLN A 129 -8.40 4.23 -14.74
CA GLN A 129 -8.92 3.20 -13.84
C GLN A 129 -9.54 2.01 -14.58
N SER A 130 -10.10 2.22 -15.78
CA SER A 130 -10.64 1.14 -16.61
C SER A 130 -9.58 0.22 -17.24
N GLY A 131 -8.29 0.47 -17.01
CA GLY A 131 -7.19 -0.31 -17.61
C GLY A 131 -6.86 0.08 -19.06
N ILE A 132 -7.61 1.02 -19.65
CA ILE A 132 -7.34 1.58 -20.98
C ILE A 132 -6.22 2.63 -20.87
N ARG A 133 -5.01 2.18 -20.50
CA ARG A 133 -3.82 3.04 -20.31
C ARG A 133 -2.69 2.63 -21.24
N SER A 134 -2.01 3.63 -21.81
CA SER A 134 -0.68 3.46 -22.37
C SER A 134 0.38 3.57 -21.27
N HIS A 135 1.17 2.50 -21.06
CA HIS A 135 2.18 2.43 -19.99
C HIS A 135 3.25 3.53 -20.09
N LYS A 136 3.50 4.06 -21.29
CA LYS A 136 4.51 5.10 -21.55
C LYS A 136 4.00 6.54 -21.39
N ARG A 137 2.74 6.74 -20.97
CA ARG A 137 2.14 8.08 -20.87
C ARG A 137 1.60 8.36 -19.45
N PRO A 138 1.62 9.64 -19.02
CA PRO A 138 0.94 10.05 -17.80
C PRO A 138 -0.58 9.86 -17.95
N ILE A 139 -1.28 9.86 -16.81
CA ILE A 139 -2.74 9.71 -16.75
C ILE A 139 -3.45 10.79 -17.58
N GLY A 140 -2.95 12.02 -17.49
CA GLY A 140 -3.34 13.16 -18.30
C GLY A 140 -2.30 14.26 -18.16
N SER A 141 -2.24 15.14 -19.14
CA SER A 141 -1.50 16.40 -19.06
C SER A 141 -2.51 17.51 -19.27
N PHE A 142 -2.61 18.40 -18.30
CA PHE A 142 -3.60 19.46 -18.26
C PHE A 142 -2.90 20.80 -18.13
N MET A 143 -3.40 21.80 -18.85
CA MET A 143 -2.95 23.18 -18.74
C MET A 143 -4.16 24.03 -18.39
N PHE A 144 -4.16 24.61 -17.20
CA PHE A 144 -5.21 25.51 -16.75
C PHE A 144 -4.79 26.96 -17.03
N LEU A 145 -5.56 27.66 -17.85
CA LEU A 145 -5.34 29.05 -18.22
C LEU A 145 -6.34 29.96 -17.50
N GLY A 146 -5.95 31.22 -17.25
CA GLY A 146 -6.83 32.27 -16.73
C GLY A 146 -6.14 33.19 -15.72
N PRO A 147 -6.86 34.14 -15.10
CA PRO A 147 -6.30 35.04 -14.09
C PRO A 147 -6.02 34.35 -12.75
N THR A 148 -5.26 34.98 -11.86
CA THR A 148 -5.03 34.48 -10.49
C THR A 148 -6.34 34.46 -9.71
N GLY A 149 -6.43 33.59 -8.69
CA GLY A 149 -7.60 33.53 -7.80
C GLY A 149 -8.83 32.78 -8.34
N VAL A 150 -8.87 32.36 -9.61
CA VAL A 150 -10.03 31.65 -10.20
C VAL A 150 -10.15 30.16 -9.84
N GLY A 151 -9.29 29.65 -8.96
CA GLY A 151 -9.36 28.25 -8.49
C GLY A 151 -8.54 27.23 -9.29
N LYS A 152 -7.55 27.64 -10.11
CA LYS A 152 -6.65 26.68 -10.79
C LYS A 152 -5.89 25.78 -9.82
N THR A 153 -5.27 26.39 -8.80
CA THR A 153 -4.55 25.67 -7.75
C THR A 153 -5.51 24.88 -6.88
N GLU A 154 -6.72 25.41 -6.64
CA GLU A 154 -7.75 24.76 -5.86
C GLU A 154 -8.25 23.48 -6.51
N LEU A 155 -8.43 23.47 -7.83
CA LEU A 155 -8.80 22.27 -8.58
C LEU A 155 -7.73 21.18 -8.47
N ALA A 156 -6.45 21.54 -8.49
CA ALA A 156 -5.36 20.59 -8.31
C ALA A 156 -5.34 19.99 -6.88
N LYS A 157 -5.57 20.82 -5.87
CA LYS A 157 -5.68 20.43 -4.46
C LYS A 157 -6.89 19.54 -4.17
N ALA A 158 -8.06 19.94 -4.66
CA ALA A 158 -9.28 19.15 -4.56
C ALA A 158 -9.13 17.79 -5.26
N LEU A 159 -8.45 17.75 -6.41
CA LEU A 159 -8.14 16.49 -7.09
C LEU A 159 -7.21 15.60 -6.26
N ALA A 160 -6.18 16.16 -5.62
CA ALA A 160 -5.29 15.39 -4.74
C ALA A 160 -6.06 14.81 -3.55
N GLU A 161 -6.88 15.61 -2.90
CA GLU A 161 -7.75 15.19 -1.80
C GLU A 161 -8.68 14.05 -2.23
N VAL A 162 -9.39 14.16 -3.35
CA VAL A 162 -10.34 13.12 -3.77
C VAL A 162 -9.64 11.81 -4.17
N LEU A 163 -8.45 11.90 -4.78
CA LEU A 163 -7.72 10.72 -5.28
C LEU A 163 -6.89 10.02 -4.21
N PHE A 164 -6.35 10.76 -3.25
CA PHE A 164 -5.37 10.26 -2.28
C PHE A 164 -5.79 10.44 -0.82
N ASP A 165 -6.97 11.02 -0.58
CA ASP A 165 -7.44 11.44 0.75
C ASP A 165 -6.41 12.35 1.47
N ASP A 166 -5.64 13.11 0.69
CA ASP A 166 -4.60 14.04 1.15
C ASP A 166 -4.34 15.17 0.13
N GLU A 167 -4.75 16.39 0.46
CA GLU A 167 -4.49 17.60 -0.32
C GLU A 167 -2.98 17.88 -0.52
N SER A 168 -2.13 17.44 0.40
CA SER A 168 -0.68 17.62 0.35
C SER A 168 0.03 16.61 -0.56
N ALA A 169 -0.69 15.62 -1.10
CA ALA A 169 -0.21 14.68 -2.12
C ALA A 169 -0.03 15.35 -3.50
N LEU A 170 0.60 16.52 -3.52
CA LEU A 170 0.87 17.35 -4.68
C LEU A 170 2.31 17.87 -4.62
N ILE A 171 3.10 17.57 -5.65
CA ILE A 171 4.41 18.18 -5.83
C ILE A 171 4.23 19.48 -6.62
N ARG A 172 4.56 20.61 -5.98
CA ARG A 172 4.49 21.94 -6.60
C ARG A 172 5.90 22.42 -6.95
N PHE A 173 6.12 22.65 -8.23
CA PHE A 173 7.31 23.35 -8.72
C PHE A 173 6.99 24.84 -8.84
N ASP A 174 7.75 25.67 -8.14
CA ASP A 174 7.67 27.12 -8.32
C ASP A 174 8.49 27.51 -9.56
N MET A 175 7.88 28.29 -10.45
CA MET A 175 8.46 28.66 -11.75
C MET A 175 8.88 30.14 -11.77
N SER A 176 9.05 30.74 -10.59
CA SER A 176 9.47 32.14 -10.39
C SER A 176 10.80 32.48 -11.04
#